data_AF-A0A7S2UZ01-F1
#
_entry.id   AF-A0A7S2UZ01-F1
#
_cell.length_a   1.000
_cell.length_b   1.000
_cell.length_c   1.000
_cell.angle_alpha   90.00
_cell.angle_beta   90.00
_cell.angle_gamma   90.00
#
_symmetry.space_group_name_H-M   'P 1'
#
loop_
_entity.id
_entity.type
_entity.pdbx_description
1 polymer ?
#
loop_
_entity_poly.entity_id
_entity_poly.type
_entity_poly.pdbx_seq_one_letter_code
_entity_poly.pdbx_strand_id
1 'polypeptide(L)'
;MIANRTMMRVSAAILLLTLILQGSDAFQAAPLSKSATKCKLAFGLPSACRAAPTTSLNAAPPSQQQEVVLSAEEDAALVARLAKEVEEANGVELDQLLNPGKVVNLERDLLKLSKELEICQDSTRIEEINKEMEQKTKKLNVEKRMVVQGWLKNLFVGQAVISTFAAGLMVYDAVPFVDHLDLSVRVLGFWVIWLFTVPSLRARKPAADEKTALNIAFGATPLTNLALPFFTKDPVTIYWANMAVLGLSYAYGFTLGSNKNKAEAEEEEEESNLPDFLKAAIRALDYGSGRERGLRK
;
A
#
# COMPACT_ATOMS: atom_id res chain seq x y z
N MET A 1 1.34 -10.32 54.19
CA MET A 1 1.65 -11.46 53.28
C MET A 1 0.96 -11.40 51.91
N ILE A 2 -0.05 -10.54 51.69
CA ILE A 2 -0.79 -10.45 50.41
C ILE A 2 -0.01 -9.65 49.33
N ALA A 3 0.82 -8.68 49.74
CA ALA A 3 1.58 -7.82 48.82
C ALA A 3 2.65 -8.55 47.97
N ASN A 4 3.11 -9.73 48.39
CA ASN A 4 4.17 -10.46 47.65
C ASN A 4 3.63 -11.27 46.46
N ARG A 5 2.33 -11.61 46.47
CA ARG A 5 1.72 -12.38 45.37
C ARG A 5 1.33 -11.52 44.18
N THR A 6 1.02 -10.25 44.39
CA THR A 6 0.74 -9.29 43.32
C THR A 6 2.03 -8.90 42.58
N MET A 7 3.13 -8.71 43.32
CA MET A 7 4.42 -8.34 42.73
C MET A 7 5.00 -9.45 41.82
N MET A 8 4.86 -10.74 42.18
CA MET A 8 5.28 -11.85 41.32
C MET A 8 4.44 -11.98 40.04
N ARG A 9 3.14 -11.64 40.09
CA ARG A 9 2.26 -11.73 38.90
C ARG A 9 2.50 -10.58 37.92
N VAL A 10 2.80 -9.38 38.41
CA VAL A 10 3.15 -8.23 37.57
C VAL A 10 4.52 -8.44 36.91
N SER A 11 5.48 -9.01 37.63
CA SER A 11 6.80 -9.33 37.07
C SER A 11 6.72 -10.40 35.95
N ALA A 12 5.87 -11.41 36.13
CA ALA A 12 5.61 -12.41 35.08
C ALA A 12 4.91 -11.82 33.85
N ALA A 13 3.96 -10.90 34.02
CA ALA A 13 3.27 -10.24 32.91
C ALA A 13 4.20 -9.31 32.12
N ILE A 14 5.09 -8.57 32.79
CA ILE A 14 6.08 -7.70 32.14
C ILE A 14 7.13 -8.53 31.39
N LEU A 15 7.56 -9.68 31.94
CA LEU A 15 8.46 -10.61 31.25
C LEU A 15 7.79 -11.25 30.02
N LEU A 16 6.49 -11.55 30.09
CA LEU A 16 5.75 -12.08 28.95
C LEU A 16 5.56 -11.02 27.84
N LEU A 17 5.32 -9.77 28.21
CA LEU A 17 5.20 -8.66 27.27
C LEU A 17 6.55 -8.33 26.60
N THR A 18 7.66 -8.39 27.35
CA THR A 18 9.01 -8.20 26.80
C THR A 18 9.46 -9.36 25.92
N LEU A 19 9.07 -10.60 26.22
CA LEU A 19 9.31 -11.75 25.33
C LEU A 19 8.51 -11.65 24.01
N ILE A 20 7.29 -11.11 24.05
CA ILE A 20 6.50 -10.86 22.83
C ILE A 20 7.14 -9.75 21.98
N LEU A 21 7.76 -8.74 22.60
CA LEU A 21 8.45 -7.66 21.89
C LEU A 21 9.83 -8.07 21.35
N GLN A 22 10.56 -8.95 22.04
CA GLN A 22 11.89 -9.45 21.61
C GLN A 22 11.83 -10.55 20.53
N GLY A 23 10.66 -11.12 20.25
CA GLY A 23 10.47 -12.09 19.13
C GLY A 23 10.66 -11.51 17.73
N SER A 24 10.90 -10.20 17.61
CA SER A 24 11.03 -9.46 16.34
C SER A 24 12.44 -9.46 15.74
N ASP A 25 13.47 -9.81 16.52
CA ASP A 25 14.87 -9.68 16.10
C ASP A 25 15.45 -10.91 15.39
N ALA A 26 14.64 -11.94 15.15
CA ALA A 26 15.06 -13.17 14.46
C ALA A 26 14.98 -13.08 12.92
N PHE A 27 15.22 -11.91 12.32
CA PHE A 27 15.52 -11.81 10.89
C PHE A 27 17.03 -11.59 10.70
N GLN A 28 17.72 -12.72 10.76
CA GLN A 28 19.15 -12.85 10.49
C GLN A 28 19.45 -12.33 9.08
N ALA A 29 20.01 -11.12 9.00
CA ALA A 29 20.56 -10.59 7.76
C ALA A 29 21.70 -11.49 7.29
N ALA A 30 21.50 -12.16 6.16
CA ALA A 30 22.56 -12.87 5.46
C ALA A 30 23.69 -11.89 5.07
N PRO A 31 24.97 -12.24 5.27
CA PRO A 31 26.07 -11.38 4.88
C PRO A 31 26.20 -11.35 3.35
N LEU A 32 25.83 -10.21 2.76
CA LEU A 32 26.14 -9.89 1.37
C LEU A 32 27.65 -9.81 1.18
N SER A 33 28.16 -10.76 0.39
CA SER A 33 29.52 -10.81 -0.13
C SER A 33 29.90 -9.52 -0.83
N LYS A 34 30.92 -8.84 -0.28
CA LYS A 34 31.53 -7.64 -0.85
C LYS A 34 32.42 -8.06 -2.03
N SER A 35 31.99 -7.79 -3.26
CA SER A 35 32.92 -7.62 -4.38
C SER A 35 32.98 -6.14 -4.72
N ALA A 36 34.03 -5.50 -4.21
CA ALA A 36 34.35 -4.11 -4.46
C ALA A 36 35.17 -4.02 -5.75
N THR A 37 34.55 -3.63 -6.86
CA THR A 37 35.29 -3.14 -8.03
C THR A 37 35.38 -1.62 -7.93
N LYS A 38 36.56 -1.16 -7.55
CA LYS A 38 37.03 0.22 -7.68
C LYS A 38 36.78 0.71 -9.11
N CYS A 39 35.90 1.69 -9.30
CA CYS A 39 35.96 2.57 -10.45
C CYS A 39 36.18 4.00 -9.96
N LYS A 40 37.38 4.48 -10.24
CA LYS A 40 37.98 5.74 -9.82
C LYS A 40 37.85 6.70 -11.00
N LEU A 41 37.03 7.75 -10.91
CA LEU A 41 37.07 8.90 -11.82
C LEU A 41 36.34 10.06 -11.14
N ALA A 42 37.07 10.91 -10.43
CA ALA A 42 37.73 12.11 -10.95
C ALA A 42 36.69 13.18 -11.35
N PHE A 43 36.31 13.95 -10.34
CA PHE A 43 35.60 15.21 -10.43
C PHE A 43 36.56 16.25 -11.03
N GLY A 44 36.21 16.81 -12.18
CA GLY A 44 37.01 17.82 -12.87
C GLY A 44 36.18 18.52 -13.94
N LEU A 45 35.53 19.62 -13.55
CA LEU A 45 35.13 20.69 -14.48
C LEU A 45 36.41 21.39 -14.97
N PRO A 46 36.46 21.79 -16.24
CA PRO A 46 36.23 23.20 -16.50
C PRO A 46 35.43 23.51 -17.79
N SER A 47 34.79 24.68 -17.73
CA SER A 47 34.22 25.43 -18.85
C SER A 47 35.21 25.65 -20.00
N ALA A 48 34.74 25.52 -21.24
CA ALA A 48 35.00 26.49 -22.32
C ALA A 48 34.20 26.15 -23.60
N CYS A 49 33.62 27.20 -24.18
CA CYS A 49 33.00 27.25 -25.49
C CYS A 49 33.88 26.70 -26.63
N ARG A 50 33.27 25.99 -27.60
CA ARG A 50 33.49 26.26 -29.02
C ARG A 50 32.41 25.62 -29.90
N ALA A 51 31.68 26.46 -30.62
CA ALA A 51 30.85 26.05 -31.74
C ALA A 51 31.72 25.74 -32.96
N ALA A 52 31.40 24.66 -33.69
CA ALA A 52 31.59 24.51 -35.13
C ALA A 52 30.89 23.21 -35.63
N PRO A 53 30.53 23.13 -36.92
CA PRO A 53 29.32 22.45 -37.39
C PRO A 53 29.59 21.09 -38.08
N THR A 54 28.51 20.56 -38.68
CA THR A 54 28.44 19.52 -39.72
C THR A 54 28.76 18.08 -39.30
N THR A 55 27.75 17.21 -39.33
CA THR A 55 27.50 16.31 -40.47
C THR A 55 26.34 15.36 -40.14
N SER A 56 25.32 15.37 -40.99
CA SER A 56 24.19 14.46 -40.95
C SER A 56 24.64 13.03 -41.27
N LEU A 57 24.36 12.10 -40.35
CA LEU A 57 24.37 10.67 -40.63
C LEU A 57 23.04 10.09 -40.13
N ASN A 58 22.10 10.03 -41.07
CA ASN A 58 21.03 9.06 -41.22
C ASN A 58 20.71 8.22 -39.98
N ALA A 59 19.80 8.73 -39.15
CA ALA A 59 18.99 7.89 -38.29
C ALA A 59 18.04 7.08 -39.17
N ALA A 60 18.20 5.76 -39.18
CA ALA A 60 17.20 4.85 -39.70
C ALA A 60 15.86 5.11 -38.97
N PRO A 61 14.72 5.09 -39.67
CA PRO A 61 13.43 5.27 -39.02
C PRO A 61 13.20 4.13 -38.02
N PRO A 62 12.59 4.40 -36.85
CA PRO A 62 12.13 3.34 -35.97
C PRO A 62 11.13 2.48 -36.75
N SER A 63 11.47 1.21 -36.94
CA SER A 63 10.53 0.19 -37.38
C SER A 63 9.29 0.29 -36.48
N GLN A 64 8.17 0.53 -37.14
CA GLN A 64 6.86 0.64 -36.53
C GLN A 64 6.63 -0.63 -35.70
N GLN A 65 6.66 -0.50 -34.37
CA GLN A 65 6.13 -1.52 -33.48
C GLN A 65 4.63 -1.58 -33.78
N GLN A 66 4.24 -2.53 -34.60
CA GLN A 66 2.85 -2.82 -34.88
C GLN A 66 2.26 -3.29 -33.56
N GLU A 67 1.48 -2.42 -32.91
CA GLU A 67 0.84 -2.71 -31.64
C GLU A 67 -0.17 -3.84 -31.90
N VAL A 68 0.22 -5.07 -31.55
CA VAL A 68 -0.72 -6.19 -31.48
C VAL A 68 -1.63 -5.92 -30.30
N VAL A 69 -2.70 -5.16 -30.56
CA VAL A 69 -3.81 -4.94 -29.64
C VAL A 69 -4.55 -6.28 -29.55
N LEU A 70 -4.36 -7.01 -28.45
CA LEU A 70 -5.24 -8.14 -28.14
C LEU A 70 -6.68 -7.63 -28.05
N SER A 71 -7.61 -8.40 -28.58
CA SER A 71 -9.03 -8.06 -28.45
C SER A 71 -9.45 -8.10 -26.97
N ALA A 72 -10.41 -7.25 -26.59
CA ALA A 72 -10.88 -7.16 -25.21
C ALA A 72 -11.37 -8.51 -24.64
N GLU A 73 -11.88 -9.40 -25.51
CA GLU A 73 -12.30 -10.76 -25.16
C GLU A 73 -11.11 -11.68 -24.84
N GLU A 74 -10.04 -11.64 -25.63
CA GLU A 74 -8.81 -12.41 -25.36
C GLU A 74 -8.14 -11.96 -24.05
N ASP A 75 -8.16 -10.66 -23.78
CA ASP A 75 -7.65 -10.09 -22.54
C ASP A 75 -8.46 -10.56 -21.32
N ALA A 76 -9.80 -10.57 -21.40
CA ALA A 76 -10.65 -11.08 -20.33
C ALA A 76 -10.43 -12.59 -20.09
N ALA A 77 -10.30 -13.38 -21.15
CA ALA A 77 -10.00 -14.80 -21.07
C ALA A 77 -8.61 -15.08 -20.46
N LEU A 78 -7.61 -14.26 -20.80
CA LEU A 78 -6.27 -14.32 -20.22
C LEU A 78 -6.28 -14.04 -18.71
N VAL A 79 -6.99 -13.00 -18.29
CA VAL A 79 -7.13 -12.66 -16.86
C VAL A 79 -7.81 -13.79 -16.09
N ALA A 80 -8.87 -14.39 -16.65
CA ALA A 80 -9.56 -15.53 -16.02
C ALA A 80 -8.66 -16.77 -15.89
N ARG A 81 -7.88 -17.10 -16.93
CA ARG A 81 -6.90 -18.19 -16.89
C ARG A 81 -5.82 -17.94 -15.83
N LEU A 82 -5.30 -16.72 -15.78
CA LEU A 82 -4.28 -16.32 -14.82
C LEU A 82 -4.79 -16.38 -13.39
N ALA A 83 -6.02 -15.93 -13.16
CA ALA A 83 -6.63 -15.99 -11.84
C ALA A 83 -6.69 -17.44 -11.34
N LYS A 84 -7.13 -18.37 -12.19
CA LYS A 84 -7.18 -19.79 -11.85
C LYS A 84 -5.79 -20.38 -11.57
N GLU A 85 -4.79 -20.08 -12.41
CA GLU A 85 -3.43 -20.60 -12.23
C GLU A 85 -2.79 -20.09 -10.93
N VAL A 86 -3.01 -18.82 -10.60
CA VAL A 86 -2.51 -18.21 -9.37
C VAL A 86 -3.24 -18.78 -8.14
N GLU A 87 -4.55 -19.00 -8.25
CA GLU A 87 -5.36 -19.62 -7.19
C GLU A 87 -4.91 -21.06 -6.94
N GLU A 88 -4.64 -21.85 -7.98
CA GLU A 88 -4.11 -23.21 -7.84
C GLU A 88 -2.69 -23.24 -7.24
N ALA A 89 -1.83 -22.29 -7.61
CA ALA A 89 -0.45 -22.26 -7.15
C ALA A 89 -0.27 -21.70 -5.72
N ASN A 90 -1.07 -20.70 -5.34
CA ASN A 90 -0.90 -19.97 -4.09
C ASN A 90 -2.10 -20.02 -3.15
N GLY A 91 -3.24 -20.56 -3.59
CA GLY A 91 -4.50 -20.56 -2.82
C GLY A 91 -5.10 -19.17 -2.64
N VAL A 92 -4.74 -18.21 -3.50
CA VAL A 92 -5.05 -16.80 -3.35
C VAL A 92 -5.49 -16.20 -4.70
N GLU A 93 -6.50 -15.34 -4.68
CA GLU A 93 -7.04 -14.68 -5.88
C GLU A 93 -6.03 -13.71 -6.52
N LEU A 94 -6.19 -13.45 -7.83
CA LEU A 94 -5.27 -12.64 -8.62
C LEU A 94 -5.09 -11.21 -8.07
N ASP A 95 -6.17 -10.62 -7.57
CA ASP A 95 -6.23 -9.26 -7.02
C ASP A 95 -5.45 -9.09 -5.70
N GLN A 96 -5.24 -10.18 -4.96
CA GLN A 96 -4.50 -10.19 -3.71
C GLN A 96 -2.97 -10.24 -3.93
N LEU A 97 -2.52 -10.39 -5.17
CA LEU A 97 -1.10 -10.28 -5.50
C LEU A 97 -0.58 -8.89 -5.14
N LEU A 98 0.72 -8.82 -4.88
CA LEU A 98 1.34 -7.53 -4.60
C LEU A 98 1.14 -6.56 -5.78
N ASN A 99 1.17 -7.07 -7.01
CA ASN A 99 1.02 -6.30 -8.23
C ASN A 99 0.30 -7.07 -9.35
N PRO A 100 -1.05 -7.21 -9.30
CA PRO A 100 -1.81 -7.95 -10.31
C PRO A 100 -1.63 -7.38 -11.73
N GLY A 101 -1.65 -6.05 -11.88
CA GLY A 101 -1.52 -5.42 -13.19
C GLY A 101 -0.18 -5.70 -13.88
N LYS A 102 0.90 -5.82 -13.11
CA LYS A 102 2.21 -6.20 -13.65
C LYS A 102 2.25 -7.65 -14.11
N VAL A 103 1.57 -8.56 -13.41
CA VAL A 103 1.47 -9.97 -13.84
C VAL A 103 0.71 -10.07 -15.17
N VAL A 104 -0.44 -9.40 -15.28
CA VAL A 104 -1.23 -9.37 -16.53
C VAL A 104 -0.41 -8.76 -17.67
N ASN A 105 0.30 -7.66 -17.43
CA ASN A 105 1.14 -7.03 -18.46
C ASN A 105 2.34 -7.91 -18.88
N LEU A 106 2.97 -8.63 -17.94
CA LEU A 106 4.05 -9.55 -18.27
C LEU A 106 3.55 -10.74 -19.12
N GLU A 107 2.35 -11.24 -18.87
CA GLU A 107 1.73 -12.30 -19.69
C GLU A 107 1.34 -11.80 -21.08
N ARG A 108 0.76 -10.59 -21.18
CA ARG A 108 0.53 -9.95 -22.48
C ARG A 108 1.82 -9.81 -23.28
N ASP A 109 2.89 -9.39 -22.63
CA ASP A 109 4.19 -9.29 -23.25
C ASP A 109 4.75 -10.64 -23.71
N LEU A 110 4.56 -11.70 -22.92
CA LEU A 110 4.96 -13.06 -23.31
C LEU A 110 4.16 -13.55 -24.53
N LEU A 111 2.85 -13.27 -24.59
CA LEU A 111 2.04 -13.58 -25.76
C LEU A 111 2.49 -12.80 -27.00
N LYS A 112 2.84 -11.52 -26.85
CA LYS A 112 3.38 -10.71 -27.95
C LYS A 112 4.69 -11.30 -28.49
N LEU A 113 5.62 -11.64 -27.59
CA LEU A 113 6.88 -12.28 -27.97
C LEU A 113 6.67 -13.67 -28.60
N SER A 114 5.70 -14.44 -28.10
CA SER A 114 5.33 -15.74 -28.66
C SER A 114 4.81 -15.61 -30.10
N LYS A 115 3.95 -14.62 -30.37
CA LYS A 115 3.47 -14.33 -31.73
C LYS A 115 4.58 -13.82 -32.65
N GLU A 116 5.51 -13.02 -32.13
CA GLU A 116 6.69 -12.59 -32.90
C GLU A 116 7.58 -13.77 -33.30
N LEU A 117 7.73 -14.76 -32.41
CA LEU A 117 8.51 -15.98 -32.67
C LEU A 117 7.90 -16.83 -33.80
N GLU A 118 6.58 -16.87 -33.95
CA GLU A 118 5.90 -17.59 -35.04
C GLU A 118 6.13 -16.95 -36.42
N ILE A 119 6.40 -15.65 -36.45
CA ILE A 119 6.55 -14.86 -37.69
C ILE A 119 8.03 -14.70 -38.08
N CYS A 120 8.93 -14.59 -37.09
CA CYS A 120 10.36 -14.42 -37.32
C CYS A 120 11.01 -15.71 -37.86
N GLN A 121 11.68 -15.59 -39.01
CA GLN A 121 12.49 -16.66 -39.60
C GLN A 121 14.00 -16.52 -39.29
N ASP A 122 14.42 -15.37 -38.78
CA ASP A 122 15.83 -15.05 -38.47
C ASP A 122 16.31 -15.74 -37.18
N SER A 123 17.33 -16.59 -37.29
CA SER A 123 17.87 -17.39 -36.16
C SER A 123 18.41 -16.54 -35.02
N THR A 124 19.09 -15.42 -35.33
CA THR A 124 19.63 -14.51 -34.32
C THR A 124 18.53 -13.79 -33.55
N ARG A 125 17.46 -13.36 -34.23
CA ARG A 125 16.29 -12.73 -33.59
C ARG A 125 15.53 -13.72 -32.71
N ILE A 126 15.41 -14.97 -33.15
CA ILE A 126 14.80 -16.05 -32.35
C ILE A 126 15.57 -16.26 -31.04
N GLU A 127 16.91 -16.24 -31.05
CA GLU A 127 17.70 -16.34 -29.81
C GLU A 127 17.49 -15.15 -28.87
N GLU A 128 17.37 -13.94 -29.39
CA GLU A 128 17.08 -12.73 -28.59
C GLU A 128 15.68 -12.81 -27.95
N ILE A 129 14.66 -13.16 -28.73
CA ILE A 129 13.27 -13.32 -28.24
C ILE A 129 13.22 -14.39 -27.14
N ASN A 130 13.89 -15.53 -27.33
CA ASN A 130 13.95 -16.58 -26.31
C ASN A 130 14.59 -16.09 -25.00
N LYS A 131 15.66 -15.30 -25.08
CA LYS A 131 16.29 -14.68 -23.89
C LYS A 131 15.33 -13.70 -23.20
N GLU A 132 14.61 -12.88 -23.95
CA GLU A 132 13.62 -11.96 -23.39
C GLU A 132 12.45 -12.70 -22.74
N MET A 133 11.95 -13.76 -23.38
CA MET A 133 10.90 -14.63 -22.82
C MET A 133 11.37 -15.28 -21.51
N GLU A 134 12.60 -15.79 -21.44
CA GLU A 134 13.15 -16.36 -20.23
C GLU A 134 13.22 -15.32 -19.10
N GLN A 135 13.69 -14.11 -19.40
CA GLN A 135 13.74 -13.01 -18.42
C GLN A 135 12.35 -12.59 -17.93
N LYS A 136 11.36 -12.46 -18.84
CA LYS A 136 9.99 -12.10 -18.47
C LYS A 136 9.30 -13.22 -17.68
N THR A 137 9.52 -14.48 -18.05
CA THR A 137 9.01 -15.65 -17.31
C THR A 137 9.59 -15.71 -15.88
N LYS A 138 10.89 -15.44 -15.71
CA LYS A 138 11.51 -15.34 -14.37
C LYS A 138 10.88 -14.22 -13.54
N LYS A 139 10.72 -13.03 -14.12
CA LYS A 139 10.06 -11.89 -13.43
C LYS A 139 8.63 -12.24 -13.04
N LEU A 140 7.89 -12.87 -13.96
CA LEU A 140 6.51 -13.29 -13.74
C LEU A 140 6.39 -14.30 -12.60
N ASN A 141 7.27 -15.29 -12.53
CA ASN A 141 7.29 -16.26 -11.43
C ASN A 141 7.60 -15.60 -10.07
N VAL A 142 8.46 -14.58 -10.05
CA VAL A 142 8.70 -13.80 -8.82
C VAL A 142 7.44 -13.03 -8.43
N GLU A 143 6.80 -12.33 -9.36
CA GLU A 143 5.58 -11.56 -9.08
C GLU A 143 4.40 -12.46 -8.67
N LYS A 144 4.21 -13.63 -9.29
CA LYS A 144 3.20 -14.63 -8.90
C LYS A 144 3.38 -15.13 -7.47
N ARG A 145 4.62 -15.11 -6.93
CA ARG A 145 4.93 -15.56 -5.56
C ARG A 145 4.89 -14.44 -4.52
N MET A 146 4.87 -13.18 -4.95
CA MET A 146 4.75 -12.04 -4.04
C MET A 146 3.28 -11.83 -3.65
N VAL A 147 2.83 -12.58 -2.65
CA VAL A 147 1.49 -12.49 -2.08
C VAL A 147 1.58 -11.92 -0.67
N VAL A 148 0.72 -10.94 -0.33
CA VAL A 148 0.55 -10.53 1.06
C VAL A 148 -0.23 -11.63 1.76
N GLN A 149 0.46 -12.46 2.55
CA GLN A 149 -0.16 -13.58 3.24
C GLN A 149 -1.36 -13.12 4.08
N GLY A 150 -2.48 -13.85 4.00
CA GLY A 150 -3.70 -13.53 4.77
C GLY A 150 -3.45 -13.43 6.28
N TRP A 151 -2.50 -14.22 6.81
CA TRP A 151 -2.06 -14.13 8.19
C TRP A 151 -1.48 -12.76 8.55
N LEU A 152 -0.71 -12.13 7.66
CA LEU A 152 -0.14 -10.80 7.89
C LEU A 152 -1.24 -9.71 7.91
N LYS A 153 -2.27 -9.85 7.07
CA LYS A 153 -3.45 -8.97 7.11
C LYS A 153 -4.17 -9.08 8.45
N ASN A 154 -4.32 -10.31 8.97
CA ASN A 154 -4.94 -10.56 10.27
C ASN A 154 -4.11 -10.00 11.44
N LEU A 155 -2.78 -10.02 11.34
CA LEU A 155 -1.90 -9.39 12.33
C LEU A 155 -2.18 -7.89 12.45
N PHE A 156 -2.30 -7.19 11.31
CA PHE A 156 -2.60 -5.75 11.30
C PHE A 156 -3.99 -5.43 11.85
N VAL A 157 -4.99 -6.26 11.56
CA VAL A 157 -6.33 -6.13 12.16
C VAL A 157 -6.28 -6.38 13.66
N GLY A 158 -5.55 -7.42 14.10
CA GLY A 158 -5.32 -7.71 15.51
C GLY A 158 -4.66 -6.52 16.23
N GLN A 159 -3.61 -5.94 15.65
CA GLN A 159 -2.97 -4.74 16.18
C GLN A 159 -3.94 -3.55 16.27
N ALA A 160 -4.77 -3.34 15.24
CA ALA A 160 -5.78 -2.29 15.26
C ALA A 160 -6.77 -2.48 16.42
N VAL A 161 -7.35 -3.67 16.57
CA VAL A 161 -8.30 -3.98 17.64
C VAL A 161 -7.68 -3.86 19.03
N ILE A 162 -6.48 -4.42 19.21
CA ILE A 162 -5.75 -4.36 20.49
C ILE A 162 -5.41 -2.91 20.85
N SER A 163 -4.92 -2.13 19.88
CA SER A 163 -4.58 -0.72 20.12
C SER A 163 -5.81 0.13 20.45
N THR A 164 -6.94 -0.09 19.77
CA THR A 164 -8.22 0.58 20.10
C THR A 164 -8.69 0.23 21.50
N PHE A 165 -8.62 -1.05 21.90
CA PHE A 165 -9.03 -1.46 23.24
C PHE A 165 -8.11 -0.90 24.32
N ALA A 166 -6.79 -0.97 24.11
CA ALA A 166 -5.80 -0.37 25.00
C ALA A 166 -6.00 1.14 25.14
N ALA A 167 -6.28 1.85 24.06
CA ALA A 167 -6.66 3.25 24.06
C ALA A 167 -7.87 3.54 24.95
N GLY A 168 -8.93 2.72 24.82
CA GLY A 168 -10.10 2.80 25.69
C GLY A 168 -9.73 2.66 27.17
N LEU A 169 -8.98 1.61 27.53
CA LEU A 169 -8.52 1.41 28.92
C LEU A 169 -7.72 2.60 29.45
N MET A 170 -6.84 3.19 28.63
CA MET A 170 -6.07 4.38 29.01
C MET A 170 -6.98 5.59 29.26
N VAL A 171 -7.96 5.82 28.39
CA VAL A 171 -8.85 6.98 28.47
C VAL A 171 -9.80 6.89 29.68
N TYR A 172 -10.27 5.68 30.00
CA TYR A 172 -11.13 5.38 31.15
C TYR A 172 -10.39 5.29 32.49
N ASP A 173 -9.07 5.48 32.50
CA ASP A 173 -8.24 5.26 33.69
C ASP A 173 -8.41 3.84 34.29
N ALA A 174 -8.59 2.86 33.42
CA ALA A 174 -8.93 1.47 33.77
C ALA A 174 -7.79 0.50 33.40
N VAL A 175 -6.56 1.00 33.30
CA VAL A 175 -5.40 0.16 32.96
C VAL A 175 -5.09 -0.75 34.15
N PRO A 176 -5.04 -2.08 33.94
CA PRO A 176 -4.74 -2.99 35.02
C PRO A 176 -3.35 -2.68 35.60
N PHE A 177 -3.23 -2.79 36.93
CA PHE A 177 -1.99 -2.57 37.68
C PHE A 177 -1.54 -1.11 37.86
N VAL A 178 -2.33 -0.13 37.43
CA VAL A 178 -2.08 1.31 37.67
C VAL A 178 -3.34 1.92 38.28
N ASP A 179 -3.23 2.51 39.47
CA ASP A 179 -4.39 3.05 40.19
C ASP A 179 -4.91 4.36 39.57
N HIS A 180 -4.01 5.21 39.07
CA HIS A 180 -4.32 6.49 38.42
C HIS A 180 -3.33 6.78 37.30
N LEU A 181 -3.85 7.12 36.13
CA LEU A 181 -3.10 7.58 34.98
C LEU A 181 -3.05 9.10 34.95
N ASP A 182 -1.84 9.63 34.73
CA ASP A 182 -1.69 11.05 34.46
C ASP A 182 -2.49 11.46 33.21
N LEU A 183 -2.98 12.70 33.22
CA LEU A 183 -3.78 13.25 32.13
C LEU A 183 -3.06 13.13 30.79
N SER A 184 -1.73 13.28 30.78
CA SER A 184 -0.89 13.12 29.59
C SER A 184 -1.05 11.74 28.93
N VAL A 185 -1.14 10.68 29.73
CA VAL A 185 -1.31 9.31 29.24
C VAL A 185 -2.74 9.06 28.76
N ARG A 186 -3.73 9.63 29.45
CA ARG A 186 -5.13 9.57 29.02
C ARG A 186 -5.34 10.29 27.69
N VAL A 187 -4.66 11.43 27.50
CA VAL A 187 -4.62 12.17 26.23
C VAL A 187 -4.01 11.32 25.13
N LEU A 188 -2.88 10.65 25.40
CA LEU A 188 -2.27 9.72 24.45
C LEU A 188 -3.26 8.64 24.00
N GLY A 189 -4.14 8.18 24.90
CA GLY A 189 -5.16 7.17 24.59
C GLY A 189 -6.05 7.54 23.41
N PHE A 190 -6.61 8.75 23.32
CA PHE A 190 -7.40 9.12 22.14
C PHE A 190 -6.54 9.38 20.89
N TRP A 191 -5.26 9.74 21.05
CA TRP A 191 -4.30 9.85 19.93
C TRP A 191 -3.93 8.49 19.33
N VAL A 192 -3.99 7.40 20.10
CA VAL A 192 -3.68 6.04 19.64
C VAL A 192 -4.57 5.61 18.47
N ILE A 193 -5.82 6.08 18.41
CA ILE A 193 -6.72 5.80 17.27
C ILE A 193 -6.11 6.28 15.95
N TRP A 194 -5.57 7.50 15.95
CA TRP A 194 -4.93 8.05 14.75
C TRP A 194 -3.53 7.48 14.51
N LEU A 195 -2.73 7.30 15.56
CA LEU A 195 -1.32 6.90 15.42
C LEU A 195 -1.13 5.41 15.13
N PHE A 196 -2.03 4.55 15.62
CA PHE A 196 -1.86 3.10 15.53
C PHE A 196 -3.05 2.44 14.84
N THR A 197 -4.29 2.73 15.23
CA THR A 197 -5.45 2.03 14.67
C THR A 197 -5.62 2.30 13.17
N VAL A 198 -5.65 3.58 12.74
CA VAL A 198 -5.83 3.94 11.32
C VAL A 198 -4.67 3.44 10.42
N PRO A 199 -3.37 3.62 10.77
CA PRO A 199 -2.26 3.10 9.98
C PRO A 199 -2.23 1.58 9.91
N SER A 200 -2.56 0.87 10.99
CA SER A 200 -2.66 -0.59 10.98
C SER A 200 -3.74 -1.06 10.02
N LEU A 201 -4.92 -0.45 10.03
CA LEU A 201 -5.98 -0.78 9.07
C LEU A 201 -5.56 -0.47 7.62
N ARG A 202 -4.86 0.64 7.39
CA ARG A 202 -4.35 1.02 6.07
C ARG A 202 -3.28 0.05 5.52
N ALA A 203 -2.48 -0.58 6.39
CA ALA A 203 -1.41 -1.48 5.99
C ALA A 203 -1.91 -2.79 5.34
N ARG A 204 -3.18 -3.17 5.54
CA ARG A 204 -3.76 -4.44 5.05
C ARG A 204 -4.04 -4.50 3.55
N LYS A 205 -3.75 -3.41 2.81
CA LYS A 205 -4.26 -3.16 1.46
C LYS A 205 -5.80 -3.25 1.42
N PRO A 206 -6.50 -2.29 2.03
CA PRO A 206 -7.96 -2.27 2.05
C PRO A 206 -8.54 -2.24 0.63
N ALA A 207 -9.76 -2.75 0.47
CA ALA A 207 -10.52 -2.64 -0.77
C ALA A 207 -10.75 -1.16 -1.14
N ALA A 208 -11.11 -0.88 -2.39
CA ALA A 208 -11.22 0.50 -2.91
C ALA A 208 -12.11 1.41 -2.04
N ASP A 209 -13.21 0.89 -1.51
CA ASP A 209 -14.18 1.65 -0.72
C ASP A 209 -13.70 1.89 0.71
N GLU A 210 -13.14 0.85 1.32
CA GLU A 210 -12.54 0.96 2.64
C GLU A 210 -11.31 1.86 2.64
N LYS A 211 -10.56 1.90 1.54
CA LYS A 211 -9.46 2.84 1.35
C LYS A 211 -9.93 4.28 1.40
N THR A 212 -11.04 4.61 0.73
CA THR A 212 -11.64 5.95 0.79
C THR A 212 -12.04 6.30 2.22
N ALA A 213 -12.71 5.37 2.92
CA ALA A 213 -13.05 5.52 4.33
C ALA A 213 -11.82 5.80 5.22
N LEU A 214 -10.76 5.02 5.05
CA LEU A 214 -9.53 5.16 5.83
C LEU A 214 -8.77 6.46 5.54
N ASN A 215 -8.79 6.96 4.30
CA ASN A 215 -8.20 8.25 3.97
C ASN A 215 -8.95 9.39 4.66
N ILE A 216 -10.28 9.37 4.64
CA ILE A 216 -11.12 10.36 5.35
C ILE A 216 -10.83 10.29 6.85
N ALA A 217 -10.84 9.09 7.43
CA ALA A 217 -10.54 8.92 8.85
C ALA A 217 -9.13 9.41 9.22
N PHE A 218 -8.13 9.19 8.35
CA PHE A 218 -6.75 9.64 8.58
C PHE A 218 -6.63 11.17 8.66
N GLY A 219 -7.44 11.92 7.89
CA GLY A 219 -7.48 13.38 7.97
C GLY A 219 -8.43 13.92 9.04
N ALA A 220 -9.58 13.28 9.25
CA ALA A 220 -10.60 13.73 10.20
C ALA A 220 -10.20 13.49 11.66
N THR A 221 -9.63 12.33 12.00
CA THR A 221 -9.23 11.99 13.39
C THR A 221 -8.25 13.00 14.02
N PRO A 222 -7.15 13.43 13.37
CA PRO A 222 -6.25 14.42 13.96
C PRO A 222 -6.90 15.81 14.04
N LEU A 223 -7.77 16.16 13.09
CA LEU A 223 -8.55 17.41 13.16
C LEU A 223 -9.50 17.38 14.37
N THR A 224 -10.18 16.25 14.60
CA THR A 224 -11.04 16.02 15.77
C THR A 224 -10.23 16.11 17.07
N ASN A 225 -9.02 15.52 17.11
CA ASN A 225 -8.12 15.60 18.26
C ASN A 225 -7.64 17.02 18.58
N LEU A 226 -7.51 17.87 17.55
CA LEU A 226 -7.11 19.27 17.73
C LEU A 226 -8.29 20.18 18.07
N ALA A 227 -9.47 19.92 17.49
CA ALA A 227 -10.64 20.78 17.64
C ALA A 227 -11.44 20.51 18.91
N LEU A 228 -11.63 19.24 19.29
CA LEU A 228 -12.49 18.90 20.44
C LEU A 228 -12.00 19.41 21.80
N PRO A 229 -10.69 19.49 22.12
CA PRO A 229 -10.22 20.05 23.38
C PRO A 229 -10.71 21.48 23.68
N PHE A 230 -11.11 22.24 22.66
CA PHE A 230 -11.71 23.57 22.83
C PHE A 230 -13.15 23.52 23.35
N PHE A 231 -13.87 22.42 23.14
CA PHE A 231 -15.26 22.23 23.54
C PHE A 231 -15.40 21.32 24.75
N THR A 232 -14.64 20.23 24.80
CA THR A 232 -14.65 19.26 25.90
C THR A 232 -13.23 18.94 26.34
N LYS A 233 -13.00 18.97 27.65
CA LYS A 233 -11.71 18.57 28.24
C LYS A 233 -11.70 17.10 28.68
N ASP A 234 -12.81 16.39 28.48
CA ASP A 234 -12.94 14.99 28.88
C ASP A 234 -12.34 14.05 27.80
N PRO A 235 -11.27 13.30 28.13
CA PRO A 235 -10.64 12.39 27.18
C PRO A 235 -11.58 11.29 26.66
N VAL A 236 -12.56 10.86 27.47
CA VAL A 236 -13.54 9.81 27.10
C VAL A 236 -14.44 10.28 25.97
N THR A 237 -14.94 11.50 26.07
CA THR A 237 -15.73 12.13 25.01
C THR A 237 -14.94 12.24 23.70
N ILE A 238 -13.66 12.65 23.78
CA ILE A 238 -12.79 12.78 22.59
C ILE A 238 -12.52 11.41 21.95
N TYR A 239 -12.26 10.37 22.76
CA TYR A 239 -12.09 9.01 22.27
C TYR A 239 -13.32 8.51 21.50
N TRP A 240 -14.51 8.68 22.06
CA TRP A 240 -15.74 8.27 21.38
C TRP A 240 -16.03 9.09 20.13
N ALA A 241 -15.68 10.37 20.11
CA ALA A 241 -15.77 11.16 18.90
C ALA A 241 -14.83 10.64 17.80
N ASN A 242 -13.61 10.21 18.13
CA ASN A 242 -12.72 9.56 17.16
C ASN A 242 -13.28 8.21 16.68
N MET A 243 -13.88 7.42 17.57
CA MET A 243 -14.57 6.18 17.18
C MET A 243 -15.76 6.46 16.27
N ALA A 244 -16.52 7.53 16.52
CA ALA A 244 -17.61 7.98 15.67
C ALA A 244 -17.09 8.44 14.31
N VAL A 245 -16.00 9.21 14.25
CA VAL A 245 -15.35 9.62 12.99
C VAL A 245 -14.89 8.41 12.19
N LEU A 246 -14.23 7.43 12.83
CA LEU A 246 -13.81 6.20 12.18
C LEU A 246 -15.02 5.42 11.65
N GLY A 247 -16.05 5.22 12.48
CA GLY A 247 -17.27 4.51 12.12
C GLY A 247 -18.07 5.20 11.01
N LEU A 248 -18.19 6.53 11.05
CA LEU A 248 -18.86 7.33 10.02
C LEU A 248 -18.08 7.31 8.70
N SER A 249 -16.74 7.34 8.76
CA SER A 249 -15.91 7.21 7.57
C SER A 249 -16.10 5.84 6.91
N TYR A 250 -16.16 4.78 7.71
CA TYR A 250 -16.48 3.43 7.24
C TYR A 250 -17.89 3.35 6.66
N ALA A 251 -18.89 3.89 7.36
CA ALA A 251 -20.26 3.94 6.86
C ALA A 251 -20.31 4.66 5.50
N TYR A 252 -19.69 5.83 5.39
CA TYR A 252 -19.58 6.59 4.15
C TYR A 252 -18.94 5.78 3.01
N GLY A 253 -17.80 5.14 3.27
CA GLY A 253 -17.11 4.32 2.28
C GLY A 253 -17.96 3.17 1.77
N PHE A 254 -18.68 2.47 2.65
CA PHE A 254 -19.52 1.33 2.25
C PHE A 254 -20.86 1.76 1.61
N THR A 255 -21.46 2.87 2.04
CA THR A 255 -22.74 3.36 1.49
C THR A 255 -22.56 4.02 0.13
N LEU A 256 -21.52 4.83 -0.08
CA LEU A 256 -21.24 5.43 -1.39
C LEU A 256 -20.42 4.52 -2.31
N GLY A 257 -19.55 3.67 -1.76
CA GLY A 257 -18.77 2.69 -2.51
C GLY A 257 -19.63 1.67 -3.25
N SER A 258 -20.70 1.18 -2.62
CA SER A 258 -21.69 0.31 -3.28
C SER A 258 -22.41 1.00 -4.45
N ASN A 259 -22.45 2.34 -4.45
CA ASN A 259 -23.05 3.15 -5.50
C ASN A 259 -22.03 3.65 -6.54
N LYS A 260 -20.74 3.31 -6.46
CA LYS A 260 -19.73 3.79 -7.44
C LYS A 260 -20.01 3.38 -8.89
N ASN A 261 -20.73 2.28 -9.14
CA ASN A 261 -21.21 1.95 -10.49
C ASN A 261 -22.29 2.94 -11.01
N LYS A 262 -22.81 3.83 -10.16
CA LYS A 262 -23.82 4.85 -10.46
C LYS A 262 -23.34 6.29 -10.16
N ALA A 263 -22.40 6.45 -9.22
CA ALA A 263 -21.91 7.74 -8.73
C ALA A 263 -20.81 8.38 -9.60
N GLU A 264 -20.12 7.64 -10.48
CA GLU A 264 -19.22 8.27 -11.47
C GLU A 264 -19.96 9.23 -12.42
N ALA A 265 -21.29 9.12 -12.53
CA ALA A 265 -22.13 10.06 -13.28
C ALA A 265 -22.64 11.26 -12.45
N GLU A 266 -22.59 11.21 -11.12
CA GLU A 266 -23.10 12.26 -10.21
C GLU A 266 -21.95 13.04 -9.52
N GLU A 267 -20.76 12.44 -9.34
CA GLU A 267 -19.59 13.12 -8.77
C GLU A 267 -19.04 14.23 -9.67
N GLU A 268 -19.18 14.17 -11.00
CA GLU A 268 -18.80 15.30 -11.88
C GLU A 268 -19.67 16.55 -11.64
N GLU A 269 -20.92 16.38 -11.19
CA GLU A 269 -21.82 17.51 -10.93
C GLU A 269 -21.61 18.11 -9.52
N GLU A 270 -21.36 17.31 -8.48
CA GLU A 270 -21.05 17.84 -7.15
C GLU A 270 -19.61 18.37 -7.03
N GLU A 271 -18.62 17.72 -7.65
CA GLU A 271 -17.23 18.21 -7.70
C GLU A 271 -17.13 19.53 -8.48
N SER A 272 -18.16 19.96 -9.21
CA SER A 272 -18.21 21.30 -9.83
C SER A 272 -18.55 22.41 -8.82
N ASN A 273 -19.30 22.11 -7.74
CA ASN A 273 -19.88 23.08 -6.82
C ASN A 273 -19.07 23.34 -5.53
N LEU A 274 -18.03 22.55 -5.24
CA LEU A 274 -17.14 22.81 -4.10
C LEU A 274 -16.14 23.95 -4.40
N PRO A 275 -15.63 24.67 -3.39
CA PRO A 275 -14.53 25.61 -3.59
C PRO A 275 -13.21 24.88 -3.89
N ASP A 276 -12.39 25.44 -4.77
CA ASP A 276 -11.20 24.77 -5.33
C ASP A 276 -10.20 24.28 -4.28
N PHE A 277 -10.10 24.96 -3.13
CA PHE A 277 -9.21 24.53 -2.05
C PHE A 277 -9.69 23.23 -1.38
N LEU A 278 -11.00 22.99 -1.31
CA LEU A 278 -11.56 21.77 -0.72
C LEU A 278 -11.42 20.60 -1.70
N LYS A 279 -11.60 20.86 -3.01
CA LYS A 279 -11.30 19.87 -4.06
C LYS A 279 -9.83 19.49 -4.04
N ALA A 280 -8.94 20.48 -3.94
CA ALA A 280 -7.50 20.24 -3.82
C ALA A 280 -7.17 19.46 -2.55
N ALA A 281 -7.84 19.74 -1.41
CA ALA A 281 -7.65 18.99 -0.17
C ALA A 281 -8.15 17.54 -0.26
N ILE A 282 -9.31 17.30 -0.88
CA ILE A 282 -9.86 15.95 -1.08
C ILE A 282 -9.01 15.16 -2.09
N ARG A 283 -8.59 15.79 -3.19
CA ARG A 283 -7.66 15.18 -4.16
C ARG A 283 -6.28 14.93 -3.55
N ALA A 284 -5.80 15.81 -2.67
CA ALA A 284 -4.58 15.58 -1.89
C ALA A 284 -4.76 14.49 -0.83
N LEU A 285 -5.96 14.30 -0.29
CA LEU A 285 -6.29 13.16 0.60
C LEU A 285 -6.36 11.84 -0.18
N ASP A 286 -6.80 11.89 -1.44
CA ASP A 286 -6.85 10.75 -2.37
C ASP A 286 -5.50 10.50 -3.09
N TYR A 287 -4.38 10.87 -2.47
CA TYR A 287 -3.05 10.53 -2.96
C TYR A 287 -2.81 9.02 -2.82
N GLY A 288 -3.14 8.27 -3.86
CA GLY A 288 -2.87 6.85 -3.96
C GLY A 288 -3.94 6.00 -4.66
N SER A 289 -5.10 6.54 -5.05
CA SER A 289 -6.13 5.82 -5.82
C SER A 289 -5.65 5.32 -7.20
N GLY A 290 -4.50 5.78 -7.68
CA GLY A 290 -3.92 5.32 -8.94
C GLY A 290 -4.53 6.00 -10.17
N ARG A 291 -5.37 7.03 -10.00
CA ARG A 291 -5.88 7.88 -11.10
C ARG A 291 -4.75 8.51 -11.93
N GLU A 292 -3.57 8.71 -11.35
CA GLU A 292 -2.39 9.23 -12.06
C GLU A 292 -1.67 8.21 -12.95
N ARG A 293 -2.03 6.92 -12.91
CA ARG A 293 -1.37 5.89 -13.74
C ARG A 293 -1.93 5.81 -15.17
N GLY A 294 -3.07 6.45 -15.45
CA GLY A 294 -3.68 6.53 -16.79
C GLY A 294 -3.31 7.78 -17.59
N LEU A 295 -2.55 8.73 -17.01
CA LEU A 295 -2.25 10.04 -17.61
C LEU A 295 -0.78 10.17 -18.07
N ARG A 296 -0.18 9.06 -18.52
CA ARG A 296 1.01 9.11 -19.37
C ARG A 296 0.56 9.10 -20.83
N LYS A 297 0.43 10.30 -21.41
CA LYS A 297 0.49 10.49 -22.86
C LYS A 297 1.94 10.42 -23.32
#